data_AF-A0A1G5QM98-F1
#
_entry.id   AF-A0A1G5QM98-F1
#
_cell.length_a   1.000
_cell.length_b   1.000
_cell.length_c   1.000
_cell.angle_alpha   90.00
_cell.angle_beta   90.00
_cell.angle_gamma   90.00
#
_symmetry.space_group_name_H-M   'P 1'
#
loop_
_entity.id
_entity.type
_entity.pdbx_description
1 polymer ?
#
loop_
_entity_poly.entity_id
_entity_poly.type
_entity_poly.pdbx_seq_one_letter_code
_entity_poly.pdbx_strand_id
1 'polypeptide(L)'
;MKQIGARQAQATVSAAPVVSSARGVAQAGTISGDLIAQLRMLEEMKSAISGLQAQIAVAFDLAQRAEQAEAGVPAAERGKGVGAQVALARRESPNRGSRLLGLAKALVTEMPRTLAALNKGLLNEWRATLLVKETACLSVEDRAAVDAELAPTPEPSTVPETKPSSPPRKLPRTAVTHGPWPNAPATPPPNEPSASDRRRTP
;
A
#
# COMPACT_ATOMS: atom_id res chain seq x y z
N MET A 1 -41.42 -6.60 27.16
CA MET A 1 -40.45 -5.90 28.04
C MET A 1 -39.09 -6.58 27.90
N LYS A 2 -38.09 -5.93 27.27
CA LYS A 2 -36.91 -5.29 27.93
C LYS A 2 -36.05 -6.34 28.68
N GLN A 3 -34.78 -6.65 28.39
CA GLN A 3 -33.63 -5.86 27.91
C GLN A 3 -32.56 -6.81 27.30
N ILE A 4 -31.89 -6.48 26.18
CA ILE A 4 -30.58 -5.81 26.03
C ILE A 4 -29.38 -6.63 26.53
N GLY A 5 -28.39 -6.86 25.65
CA GLY A 5 -27.06 -7.26 26.07
C GLY A 5 -26.18 -7.79 24.95
N ALA A 6 -25.76 -6.90 24.04
CA ALA A 6 -24.79 -7.15 22.98
C ALA A 6 -23.56 -7.95 23.50
N ARG A 7 -23.34 -9.14 22.93
CA ARG A 7 -22.09 -9.89 23.11
C ARG A 7 -21.01 -9.20 22.28
N GLN A 8 -20.16 -8.45 22.99
CA GLN A 8 -19.03 -7.71 22.47
C GLN A 8 -18.07 -8.63 21.72
N ALA A 9 -17.87 -8.38 20.42
CA ALA A 9 -16.70 -8.81 19.69
C ALA A 9 -15.52 -7.94 20.17
N GLN A 10 -14.69 -8.48 21.05
CA GLN A 10 -13.43 -7.83 21.44
C GLN A 10 -12.43 -7.97 20.29
N ALA A 11 -12.46 -7.03 19.36
CA ALA A 11 -11.35 -6.76 18.46
C ALA A 11 -10.35 -5.85 19.20
N THR A 12 -9.34 -6.45 19.81
CA THR A 12 -8.19 -5.70 20.32
C THR A 12 -7.37 -5.20 19.14
N VAL A 13 -7.64 -3.98 18.68
CA VAL A 13 -6.70 -3.24 17.83
C VAL A 13 -5.53 -2.86 18.73
N SER A 14 -4.46 -3.67 18.67
CA SER A 14 -3.21 -3.37 19.35
C SER A 14 -2.59 -2.14 18.71
N ALA A 15 -2.81 -0.98 19.32
CA ALA A 15 -2.09 0.25 19.01
C ALA A 15 -0.72 0.21 19.67
N ALA A 16 0.37 0.09 18.88
CA ALA A 16 1.70 0.63 19.16
C ALA A 16 2.74 0.19 18.09
N PRO A 17 3.86 0.93 17.87
CA PRO A 17 4.32 2.06 18.68
C PRO A 17 4.42 3.40 17.95
N VAL A 18 4.26 4.42 18.77
CA VAL A 18 4.69 5.80 18.58
C VAL A 18 6.15 5.83 18.14
N VAL A 19 6.47 6.72 17.20
CA VAL A 19 7.81 6.96 16.67
C VAL A 19 8.79 7.17 17.83
N SER A 20 9.64 6.17 18.09
CA SER A 20 10.80 6.32 18.96
C SER A 20 11.83 7.17 18.21
N SER A 21 11.92 8.45 18.53
CA SER A 21 13.05 9.29 18.12
C SER A 21 14.32 8.80 18.82
N ALA A 22 14.95 7.78 18.23
CA ALA A 22 16.33 7.44 18.53
C ALA A 22 17.21 8.58 18.00
N ARG A 23 17.66 9.44 18.91
CA ARG A 23 18.75 10.39 18.68
C ARG A 23 20.04 9.58 18.55
N GLY A 24 20.22 8.94 17.40
CA GLY A 24 21.41 8.22 17.00
C GLY A 24 22.28 9.12 16.14
N VAL A 25 23.58 9.12 16.43
CA VAL A 25 24.68 9.83 15.75
C VAL A 25 24.38 10.01 14.26
N ALA A 26 24.22 11.26 13.82
CA ALA A 26 23.99 11.59 12.43
C ALA A 26 25.18 11.12 11.60
N GLN A 27 25.05 9.94 10.97
CA GLN A 27 25.84 9.63 9.80
C GLN A 27 25.56 10.77 8.82
N ALA A 28 26.59 11.44 8.32
CA ALA A 28 26.42 12.45 7.28
C ALA A 28 25.97 11.73 5.99
N GLY A 29 24.68 11.44 5.90
CA GLY A 29 24.03 10.96 4.70
C GLY A 29 24.19 12.00 3.61
N THR A 30 24.46 11.55 2.39
CA THR A 30 24.30 12.43 1.24
C THR A 30 22.82 12.77 1.10
N ILE A 31 22.48 13.94 0.55
CA ILE A 31 21.09 14.31 0.24
C ILE A 31 20.41 13.19 -0.57
N SER A 32 21.12 12.57 -1.51
CA SER A 32 20.62 11.43 -2.27
C SER A 32 20.34 10.20 -1.41
N GLY A 33 21.16 9.90 -0.40
CA GLY A 33 20.94 8.81 0.56
C GLY A 33 19.71 9.06 1.41
N ASP A 34 19.53 10.29 1.91
CA ASP A 34 18.38 10.68 2.70
C ASP A 34 17.07 10.62 1.90
N LEU A 35 17.09 11.01 0.62
CA LEU A 35 15.94 10.88 -0.27
C LEU A 35 15.55 9.42 -0.54
N ILE A 36 16.54 8.53 -0.72
CA ILE A 36 16.29 7.09 -0.87
C ILE A 36 15.75 6.47 0.42
N ALA A 37 16.25 6.89 1.58
CA ALA A 37 15.73 6.45 2.87
C ALA A 37 14.27 6.88 3.06
N GLN A 38 13.92 8.12 2.72
CA GLN A 38 12.54 8.60 2.74
C GLN A 38 11.63 7.80 1.80
N LEU A 39 12.08 7.52 0.58
CA LEU A 39 11.32 6.71 -0.37
C LEU A 39 11.08 5.29 0.15
N ARG A 40 12.09 4.67 0.77
CA ARG A 40 11.97 3.33 1.38
C ARG A 40 10.91 3.33 2.49
N MET A 41 10.94 4.31 3.39
CA MET A 41 9.93 4.45 4.45
C MET A 41 8.50 4.55 3.87
N LEU A 42 8.30 5.33 2.81
CA LEU A 42 7.00 5.45 2.16
C LEU A 42 6.53 4.13 1.53
N GLU A 43 7.42 3.36 0.92
CA GLU A 43 7.08 2.05 0.35
C GLU A 43 6.80 0.98 1.42
N GLU A 44 7.50 1.01 2.56
CA GLU A 44 7.18 0.17 3.70
C GLU A 44 5.78 0.47 4.25
N MET A 45 5.44 1.75 4.38
CA MET A 45 4.09 2.19 4.80
C MET A 45 3.02 1.76 3.79
N LYS A 46 3.24 1.94 2.48
CA LYS A 46 2.30 1.47 1.45
C LYS A 46 2.07 -0.03 1.53
N SER A 47 3.15 -0.80 1.72
CA SER A 47 3.08 -2.25 1.83
C SER A 47 2.26 -2.68 3.06
N ALA A 48 2.51 -2.05 4.22
CA ALA A 48 1.72 -2.28 5.43
C ALA A 48 0.24 -1.93 5.25
N ILE A 49 -0.07 -0.82 4.59
CA ILE A 49 -1.45 -0.43 4.26
C ILE A 49 -2.11 -1.49 3.37
N SER A 50 -1.43 -1.97 2.32
CA SER A 50 -1.97 -3.02 1.45
C SER A 50 -2.23 -4.32 2.21
N GLY A 51 -1.36 -4.70 3.14
CA GLY A 51 -1.56 -5.88 4.00
C GLY A 51 -2.78 -5.75 4.93
N LEU A 52 -2.95 -4.58 5.55
CA LEU A 52 -4.14 -4.30 6.36
C LEU A 52 -5.43 -4.27 5.52
N GLN A 53 -5.37 -3.70 4.30
CA GLN A 53 -6.51 -3.72 3.36
C GLN A 53 -6.92 -5.15 3.00
N ALA A 54 -5.97 -6.07 2.83
CA ALA A 54 -6.28 -7.48 2.59
C ALA A 54 -7.00 -8.12 3.79
N GLN A 55 -6.50 -7.91 5.01
CA GLN A 55 -7.14 -8.42 6.24
C GLN A 55 -8.57 -7.89 6.41
N ILE A 56 -8.77 -6.58 6.22
CA ILE A 56 -10.09 -5.95 6.30
C ILE A 56 -11.03 -6.51 5.23
N ALA A 57 -10.56 -6.70 3.99
CA ALA A 57 -11.39 -7.25 2.92
C ALA A 57 -11.88 -8.68 3.22
N VAL A 58 -11.04 -9.52 3.84
CA VAL A 58 -11.45 -10.87 4.28
C VAL A 58 -12.43 -10.80 5.45
N ALA A 59 -12.15 -9.98 6.45
CA ALA A 59 -13.06 -9.77 7.57
C ALA A 59 -14.44 -9.28 7.11
N PHE A 60 -14.48 -8.36 6.15
CA PHE A 60 -15.69 -7.85 5.53
C PHE A 60 -16.45 -8.94 4.74
N ASP A 61 -15.76 -9.76 3.92
CA ASP A 61 -16.41 -10.88 3.22
C ASP A 61 -17.07 -11.87 4.19
N LEU A 62 -16.41 -12.18 5.31
CA LEU A 62 -16.95 -13.06 6.34
C LEU A 62 -18.17 -12.45 7.04
N ALA A 63 -18.10 -11.18 7.44
CA ALA A 63 -19.20 -10.46 8.06
C ALA A 63 -20.43 -10.40 7.12
N GLN A 64 -20.22 -10.01 5.86
CA GLN A 64 -21.29 -9.90 4.87
C GLN A 64 -21.97 -11.25 4.62
N ARG A 65 -21.19 -12.34 4.55
CA ARG A 65 -21.74 -13.70 4.38
C ARG A 65 -22.56 -14.14 5.59
N ALA A 66 -22.13 -13.79 6.80
CA ALA A 66 -22.87 -14.08 8.02
C ALA A 66 -24.20 -13.29 8.06
N GLU A 67 -24.17 -11.99 7.79
CA GLU A 67 -25.38 -11.15 7.72
C GLU A 67 -26.38 -11.65 6.67
N GLN A 68 -25.89 -12.06 5.50
CA GLN A 68 -26.71 -12.67 4.45
C GLN A 68 -27.29 -14.02 4.88
N ALA A 69 -26.55 -14.82 5.66
CA ALA A 69 -27.06 -16.08 6.19
C ALA A 69 -28.22 -15.84 7.17
N GLU A 70 -28.08 -14.89 8.08
CA GLU A 70 -29.13 -14.48 9.02
C GLU A 70 -30.36 -13.89 8.32
N ALA A 71 -30.14 -13.19 7.19
CA ALA A 71 -31.21 -12.68 6.34
C ALA A 71 -31.89 -13.76 5.46
N GLY A 72 -31.49 -15.04 5.58
CA GLY A 72 -32.08 -16.14 4.82
C GLY A 72 -31.65 -16.20 3.34
N VAL A 73 -30.61 -15.48 2.94
CA VAL A 73 -30.08 -15.53 1.58
C VAL A 73 -29.56 -16.95 1.28
N PRO A 74 -29.88 -17.55 0.11
CA PRO A 74 -29.40 -18.88 -0.24
C PRO A 74 -27.88 -18.96 -0.25
N ALA A 75 -27.30 -20.09 0.19
CA ALA A 75 -25.85 -20.25 0.34
C ALA A 75 -25.06 -19.94 -0.96
N ALA A 76 -25.62 -20.29 -2.12
CA ALA A 76 -25.04 -20.00 -3.44
C ALA A 76 -24.99 -18.51 -3.81
N GLU A 77 -25.74 -17.66 -3.09
CA GLU A 77 -25.80 -16.22 -3.34
C GLU A 77 -24.99 -15.40 -2.33
N ARG A 78 -24.53 -16.03 -1.25
CA ARG A 78 -23.77 -15.35 -0.22
C ARG A 78 -22.40 -14.93 -0.75
N GLY A 79 -22.05 -13.67 -0.47
CA GLY A 79 -20.84 -13.00 -0.93
C GLY A 79 -20.89 -12.48 -2.37
N LYS A 80 -22.02 -12.65 -3.09
CA LYS A 80 -22.22 -11.96 -4.38
C LYS A 80 -22.10 -10.44 -4.15
N GLY A 81 -21.28 -9.77 -4.97
CA GLY A 81 -21.07 -8.32 -4.90
C GLY A 81 -20.04 -7.83 -3.88
N VAL A 82 -19.49 -8.67 -2.99
CA VAL A 82 -18.47 -8.25 -2.00
C VAL A 82 -17.24 -7.65 -2.70
N GLY A 83 -16.76 -8.29 -3.76
CA GLY A 83 -15.63 -7.77 -4.55
C GLY A 83 -15.88 -6.39 -5.14
N ALA A 84 -17.12 -6.07 -5.54
CA ALA A 84 -17.49 -4.76 -6.05
C ALA A 84 -17.55 -3.70 -4.94
N GLN A 85 -17.99 -4.06 -3.73
CA GLN A 85 -17.97 -3.17 -2.58
C GLN A 85 -16.53 -2.85 -2.15
N VAL A 86 -15.66 -3.86 -2.11
CA VAL A 86 -14.21 -3.69 -1.87
C VAL A 86 -13.60 -2.79 -2.96
N ALA A 87 -13.97 -3.00 -4.24
CA ALA A 87 -13.52 -2.15 -5.33
C ALA A 87 -13.91 -0.68 -5.11
N LEU A 88 -15.17 -0.42 -4.78
CA LEU A 88 -15.68 0.92 -4.53
C LEU A 88 -14.93 1.61 -3.38
N ALA A 89 -14.72 0.90 -2.28
CA ALA A 89 -13.96 1.41 -1.13
C ALA A 89 -12.51 1.74 -1.49
N ARG A 90 -11.89 0.94 -2.36
CA ARG A 90 -10.51 1.15 -2.84
C ARG A 90 -10.38 2.08 -4.05
N ARG A 91 -11.50 2.62 -4.58
CA ARG A 91 -11.55 3.42 -5.82
C ARG A 91 -11.01 2.67 -7.04
N GLU A 92 -11.34 1.39 -7.12
CA GLU A 92 -10.89 0.45 -8.15
C GLU A 92 -12.04 -0.01 -9.04
N SER A 93 -11.72 -0.56 -10.21
CA SER A 93 -12.73 -1.22 -11.06
C SER A 93 -13.28 -2.48 -10.37
N PRO A 94 -14.55 -2.88 -10.62
CA PRO A 94 -15.12 -4.09 -10.03
C PRO A 94 -14.28 -5.36 -10.29
N ASN A 95 -13.73 -5.49 -11.49
CA ASN A 95 -12.83 -6.59 -11.86
C ASN A 95 -11.56 -6.59 -11.00
N ARG A 96 -10.99 -5.41 -10.73
CA ARG A 96 -9.81 -5.28 -9.87
C ARG A 96 -10.16 -5.61 -8.41
N GLY A 97 -11.30 -5.17 -7.90
CA GLY A 97 -11.74 -5.53 -6.55
C GLY A 97 -11.94 -7.02 -6.34
N SER A 98 -12.51 -7.75 -7.31
CA SER A 98 -12.62 -9.21 -7.24
C SER A 98 -11.25 -9.90 -7.17
N ARG A 99 -10.26 -9.41 -7.95
CA ARG A 99 -8.88 -9.93 -7.89
C ARG A 99 -8.21 -9.62 -6.55
N LEU A 100 -8.40 -8.41 -6.02
CA LEU A 100 -7.86 -8.01 -4.72
C LEU A 100 -8.48 -8.83 -3.58
N LEU A 101 -9.78 -9.13 -3.65
CA LEU A 101 -10.44 -10.01 -2.68
C LEU A 101 -9.92 -11.45 -2.76
N GLY A 102 -9.70 -11.98 -3.98
CA GLY A 102 -9.09 -13.30 -4.18
C GLY A 102 -7.67 -13.36 -3.62
N LEU A 103 -6.85 -12.36 -3.91
CA LEU A 103 -5.51 -12.21 -3.35
C LEU A 103 -5.56 -12.16 -1.82
N ALA A 104 -6.45 -11.34 -1.26
CA ALA A 104 -6.59 -11.18 0.18
C ALA A 104 -6.93 -12.49 0.88
N LYS A 105 -7.85 -13.28 0.31
CA LYS A 105 -8.21 -14.60 0.83
C LYS A 105 -6.99 -15.52 0.84
N ALA A 106 -6.30 -15.68 -0.29
CA ALA A 106 -5.10 -16.51 -0.37
C ALA A 106 -4.03 -16.10 0.65
N LEU A 107 -3.76 -14.79 0.80
CA LEU A 107 -2.79 -14.29 1.77
C LEU A 107 -3.18 -14.58 3.23
N VAL A 108 -4.47 -14.45 3.56
CA VAL A 108 -4.93 -14.64 4.94
C VAL A 108 -5.04 -16.11 5.32
N THR A 109 -5.49 -16.97 4.40
CA THR A 109 -5.81 -18.37 4.70
C THR A 109 -4.72 -19.36 4.30
N GLU A 110 -3.94 -19.05 3.27
CA GLU A 110 -2.98 -20.01 2.67
C GLU A 110 -1.53 -19.53 2.78
N MET A 111 -1.29 -18.21 2.80
CA MET A 111 0.06 -17.62 2.78
C MET A 111 0.31 -16.56 3.88
N PRO A 112 0.15 -16.90 5.17
CA PRO A 112 0.24 -15.94 6.28
C PRO A 112 1.65 -15.35 6.49
N ARG A 113 2.74 -16.02 6.07
CA ARG A 113 4.11 -15.50 6.15
C ARG A 113 4.35 -14.44 5.10
N THR A 114 3.83 -14.64 3.88
CA THR A 114 3.80 -13.60 2.83
C THR A 114 3.01 -12.39 3.29
N LEU A 115 1.85 -12.59 3.93
CA LEU A 115 1.08 -11.49 4.54
C LEU A 115 1.87 -10.77 5.63
N ALA A 116 2.57 -11.50 6.50
CA ALA A 116 3.41 -10.91 7.54
C ALA A 116 4.57 -10.09 6.97
N ALA A 117 5.18 -10.55 5.87
CA ALA A 117 6.23 -9.82 5.18
C ALA A 117 5.69 -8.55 4.46
N LEU A 118 4.48 -8.61 3.89
CA LEU A 118 3.79 -7.43 3.34
C LEU A 118 3.52 -6.40 4.43
N ASN A 119 3.00 -6.83 5.59
CA ASN A 119 2.74 -5.98 6.75
C ASN A 119 4.00 -5.31 7.31
N LYS A 120 5.16 -5.98 7.19
CA LYS A 120 6.47 -5.45 7.61
C LYS A 120 7.17 -4.61 6.54
N GLY A 121 6.59 -4.45 5.35
CA GLY A 121 7.24 -3.76 4.24
C GLY A 121 8.43 -4.49 3.61
N LEU A 122 8.65 -5.76 3.95
CA LEU A 122 9.72 -6.59 3.37
C LEU A 122 9.42 -6.97 1.90
N LEU A 123 8.13 -6.97 1.54
CA LEU A 123 7.66 -7.09 0.17
C LEU A 123 6.50 -6.13 -0.08
N ASN A 124 6.33 -5.72 -1.33
CA ASN A 124 5.22 -4.86 -1.74
C ASN A 124 4.03 -5.68 -2.28
N GLU A 125 2.88 -5.03 -2.46
CA GLU A 125 1.64 -5.68 -2.91
C GLU A 125 1.80 -6.40 -4.27
N TRP A 126 2.61 -5.85 -5.17
CA TRP A 126 2.90 -6.48 -6.46
C TRP A 126 3.65 -7.81 -6.29
N ARG A 127 4.69 -7.86 -5.45
CA ARG A 127 5.42 -9.11 -5.16
C ARG A 127 4.52 -10.13 -4.45
N ALA A 128 3.69 -9.70 -3.51
CA ALA A 128 2.70 -10.58 -2.88
C ALA A 128 1.74 -11.19 -3.93
N THR A 129 1.30 -10.36 -4.88
CA THR A 129 0.42 -10.79 -5.98
C THR A 129 1.09 -11.86 -6.84
N LEU A 130 2.37 -11.68 -7.17
CA LEU A 130 3.12 -12.67 -7.95
C LEU A 130 3.25 -13.99 -7.20
N LEU A 131 3.60 -13.98 -5.91
CA LEU A 131 3.72 -15.20 -5.11
C LEU A 131 2.41 -16.00 -5.11
N VAL A 132 1.28 -15.34 -4.88
CA VAL A 132 -0.04 -15.99 -4.91
C VAL A 132 -0.39 -16.50 -6.32
N LYS A 133 -0.03 -15.76 -7.36
CA LYS A 133 -0.34 -16.13 -8.74
C LYS A 133 0.48 -17.33 -9.21
N GLU A 134 1.78 -17.35 -8.95
CA GLU A 134 2.67 -18.43 -9.39
C GLU A 134 2.45 -19.72 -8.59
N THR A 135 1.87 -19.63 -7.38
CA THR A 135 1.49 -20.79 -6.58
C THR A 135 0.03 -21.21 -6.75
N ALA A 136 -0.73 -20.54 -7.62
CA ALA A 136 -2.17 -20.77 -7.80
C ALA A 136 -2.52 -22.20 -8.28
N CYS A 137 -1.59 -22.89 -8.94
CA CYS A 137 -1.76 -24.26 -9.42
C CYS A 137 -1.51 -25.33 -8.34
N LEU A 138 -0.97 -24.95 -7.19
CA LEU A 138 -0.66 -25.87 -6.09
C LEU A 138 -1.88 -26.13 -5.20
N SER A 139 -1.84 -27.25 -4.48
CA SER A 139 -2.76 -27.51 -3.37
C SER A 139 -2.59 -26.45 -2.27
N VAL A 140 -3.57 -26.33 -1.38
CA VAL A 140 -3.49 -25.39 -0.25
C VAL A 140 -2.33 -25.74 0.67
N GLU A 141 -2.11 -27.04 0.89
CA GLU A 141 -1.04 -27.58 1.73
C GLU A 141 0.34 -27.29 1.12
N ASP A 142 0.52 -27.54 -0.17
CA ASP A 142 1.79 -27.27 -0.87
C ASP A 142 2.06 -25.77 -0.95
N ARG A 143 1.02 -24.95 -1.17
CA ARG A 143 1.16 -23.49 -1.16
C ARG A 143 1.57 -22.96 0.21
N ALA A 144 1.03 -23.53 1.30
CA ALA A 144 1.44 -23.18 2.65
C ALA A 144 2.88 -23.59 2.96
N ALA A 145 3.35 -24.73 2.43
CA ALA A 145 4.75 -25.13 2.52
C ALA A 145 5.67 -24.12 1.79
N VAL A 146 5.29 -23.72 0.56
CA VAL A 146 6.00 -22.68 -0.19
C VAL A 146 6.02 -21.35 0.57
N ASP A 147 4.91 -20.94 1.19
CA ASP A 147 4.85 -19.73 2.02
C ASP A 147 5.80 -19.78 3.24
N ALA A 148 5.94 -20.95 3.85
CA ALA A 148 6.85 -21.15 4.97
C ALA A 148 8.33 -21.01 4.56
N GLU A 149 8.69 -21.47 3.36
CA GLU A 149 10.05 -21.41 2.83
C GLU A 149 10.43 -20.03 2.29
N LEU A 150 9.50 -19.30 1.66
CA LEU A 150 9.76 -18.01 0.99
C LEU A 150 9.80 -16.80 1.92
N ALA A 151 9.47 -16.95 3.20
CA ALA A 151 9.50 -15.84 4.14
C ALA A 151 10.86 -15.14 4.10
N PRO A 152 10.92 -13.83 3.84
CA PRO A 152 12.20 -13.15 3.62
C PRO A 152 13.10 -13.31 4.84
N THR A 153 14.27 -13.91 4.64
CA THR A 153 15.39 -13.81 5.58
C THR A 153 15.75 -12.33 5.70
N PRO A 154 15.76 -11.76 6.92
CA PRO A 154 16.17 -10.38 7.12
C PRO A 154 17.70 -10.29 7.00
N GLU A 155 18.24 -10.57 5.82
CA GLU A 155 19.61 -10.18 5.52
C GLU A 155 19.58 -8.68 5.22
N PRO A 156 20.21 -7.83 6.06
CA PRO A 156 20.31 -6.42 5.75
C PRO A 156 21.03 -6.32 4.40
N SER A 157 20.44 -5.58 3.45
CA SER A 157 21.10 -5.25 2.19
C SER A 157 22.39 -4.50 2.54
N THR A 158 23.51 -5.21 2.65
CA THR A 158 24.83 -4.61 2.60
C THR A 158 24.90 -3.96 1.23
N VAL A 159 24.79 -2.64 1.22
CA VAL A 159 25.05 -1.85 0.01
C VAL A 159 26.46 -2.28 -0.43
N PRO A 160 26.65 -2.83 -1.64
CA PRO A 160 28.00 -3.15 -2.08
C PRO A 160 28.79 -1.85 -2.07
N GLU A 161 29.88 -1.85 -1.30
CA GLU A 161 30.82 -0.75 -1.21
C GLU A 161 31.23 -0.38 -2.64
N THR A 162 30.68 0.72 -3.16
CA THR A 162 30.99 1.19 -4.50
C THR A 162 32.44 1.66 -4.47
N LYS A 163 33.35 0.78 -4.90
CA LYS A 163 34.74 1.12 -5.20
C LYS A 163 34.73 2.40 -6.05
N PRO A 164 35.51 3.45 -5.71
CA PRO A 164 35.42 4.74 -6.38
C PRO A 164 35.68 4.55 -7.87
N SER A 165 34.61 4.67 -8.66
CA SER A 165 34.67 4.71 -10.12
C SER A 165 35.46 5.94 -10.54
N SER A 166 36.30 5.75 -11.56
CA SER A 166 37.01 6.78 -12.32
C SER A 166 36.19 8.07 -12.50
N PRO A 167 36.86 9.24 -12.57
CA PRO A 167 36.20 10.54 -12.61
C PRO A 167 35.19 10.62 -13.76
N PRO A 168 34.07 11.35 -13.59
CA PRO A 168 33.04 11.42 -14.61
C PRO A 168 33.63 11.99 -15.90
N ARG A 169 33.48 11.24 -17.01
CA ARG A 169 33.72 11.76 -18.35
C ARG A 169 32.84 13.00 -18.51
N LYS A 170 33.47 14.17 -18.74
CA LYS A 170 32.75 15.44 -18.94
C LYS A 170 31.72 15.25 -20.06
N LEU A 171 30.44 15.21 -19.68
CA LEU A 171 29.35 15.28 -20.64
C LEU A 171 29.41 16.67 -21.30
N PRO A 172 29.25 16.77 -22.63
CA PRO A 172 29.13 18.07 -23.27
C PRO A 172 27.93 18.82 -22.65
N ARG A 173 28.14 20.09 -22.28
CA ARG A 173 27.07 21.01 -21.85
C ARG A 173 26.18 21.33 -23.05
N THR A 174 25.39 20.38 -23.52
CA THR A 174 24.17 20.70 -24.27
C THR A 174 23.07 20.88 -23.24
N ALA A 175 22.51 22.09 -23.21
CA ALA A 175 21.34 22.39 -22.41
C ALA A 175 20.24 21.41 -22.80
N VAL A 176 19.87 20.50 -21.88
CA VAL A 176 18.61 19.80 -21.97
C VAL A 176 17.54 20.86 -21.71
N THR A 177 17.09 21.52 -22.77
CA THR A 177 15.86 22.31 -22.72
C THR A 177 14.72 21.31 -22.56
N HIS A 178 14.35 21.03 -21.31
CA HIS A 178 13.06 20.42 -21.04
C HIS A 178 11.99 21.38 -21.56
N GLY A 179 11.42 21.05 -22.72
CA GLY A 179 10.17 21.66 -23.14
C GLY A 179 9.10 21.44 -22.06
N PRO A 180 8.12 22.35 -21.94
CA PRO A 180 7.07 22.21 -20.93
C PRO A 180 6.36 20.87 -21.08
N TRP A 181 6.03 20.25 -19.94
CA TRP A 181 5.26 19.01 -19.88
C TRP A 181 3.98 19.14 -20.72
N PRO A 182 3.63 18.15 -21.56
CA PRO A 182 2.36 18.18 -22.28
C PRO A 182 1.21 18.21 -21.25
N ASN A 183 0.29 19.18 -21.40
CA ASN A 183 -0.87 19.49 -20.54
C ASN A 183 -0.61 20.14 -19.17
N ALA A 184 0.35 21.06 -19.06
CA ALA A 184 0.31 22.03 -17.95
C ALA A 184 -0.95 22.92 -18.09
N PRO A 185 -1.80 23.08 -17.04
CA PRO A 185 -2.94 23.99 -17.10
C PRO A 185 -2.44 25.43 -17.30
N ALA A 186 -3.10 26.18 -18.19
CA ALA A 186 -2.73 27.56 -18.47
C ALA A 186 -2.75 28.39 -17.18
N THR A 187 -1.62 28.99 -16.84
CA THR A 187 -1.54 30.01 -15.79
C THR A 187 -2.51 31.14 -16.15
N PRO A 188 -3.48 31.50 -15.28
CA PRO A 188 -4.33 32.65 -15.54
C PRO A 188 -3.46 33.91 -15.59
N PRO A 189 -3.78 34.89 -16.46
CA PRO A 189 -3.01 36.12 -16.52
C PRO A 189 -3.06 36.84 -15.16
N PRO A 190 -2.00 37.56 -14.77
CA PRO A 190 -2.00 38.32 -13.52
C PRO A 190 -3.15 39.34 -13.55
N ASN A 191 -3.90 39.43 -12.45
CA ASN A 191 -4.95 40.42 -12.25
C ASN A 191 -4.39 41.82 -12.54
N GLU A 192 -4.85 42.45 -13.62
CA GLU A 192 -4.62 43.88 -13.81
C GLU A 192 -5.38 44.65 -12.72
N PRO A 193 -4.74 45.59 -12.02
CA PRO A 193 -5.44 46.41 -11.05
C PRO A 193 -6.48 47.28 -11.78
N SER A 194 -7.73 47.15 -11.33
CA SER A 194 -8.88 47.89 -11.86
C SER A 194 -8.62 49.40 -11.79
N ALA A 195 -9.07 50.14 -12.81
CA ALA A 195 -8.88 51.59 -12.96
C ALA A 195 -9.44 52.45 -11.81
N SER A 196 -10.12 51.83 -10.84
CA SER A 196 -10.68 52.42 -9.63
C SER A 196 -9.64 52.83 -8.59
N ASP A 197 -8.43 52.26 -8.59
CA ASP A 197 -7.42 52.50 -7.54
C ASP A 197 -6.52 53.72 -7.77
N ARG A 198 -6.67 54.45 -8.88
CA ARG A 198 -5.85 55.65 -9.18
C ARG A 198 -6.37 56.97 -8.59
N ARG A 199 -7.37 56.93 -7.69
CA ARG A 199 -7.88 58.13 -7.00
C ARG A 199 -7.99 57.92 -5.49
N ARG A 200 -6.84 57.86 -4.80
CA ARG A 200 -6.70 58.23 -3.38
C ARG A 200 -5.27 58.71 -3.16
N THR A 201 -5.06 60.03 -3.25
CA THR A 201 -4.71 60.96 -2.14
C THR A 201 -3.20 61.28 -2.10
N PRO A 202 -2.77 62.43 -1.55
CA PRO A 202 -3.44 63.72 -1.38
C PRO A 202 -2.99 64.77 -2.42
#